data_AF-A0A832M6T3-F1
#
_entry.id   AF-A0A832M6T3-F1
#
_cell.length_a   1.000
_cell.length_b   1.000
_cell.length_c   1.000
_cell.angle_alpha   90.00
_cell.angle_beta   90.00
_cell.angle_gamma   90.00
#
_symmetry.space_group_name_H-M   'P 1'
#
loop_
_entity.id
_entity.type
_entity.pdbx_description
1 polymer ?
#
loop_
_entity_poly.entity_id
_entity_poly.type
_entity_poly.pdbx_seq_one_letter_code
_entity_poly.pdbx_strand_id
1 'polypeptide(L)'
;MKTVAVIGCGKRGTGKEGWAIGHWHAKGYLHADPQAKLCGVDPNPENLAAFGEAFKLPASQLFASTEALYKAVTPEVVSICTWPALHHRQVLEAVAAGVKGIICEKPMAMDPSEIDDMLAACKQKNVKFAIAHQRCYEPEFVKAKEIIKSGKLGDNITIQAGVGDGWDILSWTVHWFDMAAWLFDAKPASVLAGIEHNGARRYQHAVEDSSVLNVIFDNGQQATFTTGPDTAGGTMFCVRGTGGMLHIQGNVLKVWSKSGYEEITITQAPGFYGLMREVFTAIAENTPIACDAQRNADATRVAYAAHESARTQTRIKFPLTHRYAPLEILQHRSKRKPVAKHAVLVADSHHFDASIGLSGREGLIKAIESLGVEKLTVVKTEEREVNAADLASADLLLIYHTTWEHTDVTRDAIRAWVQAGKPLAIVHCGIGAYAKWDEYRQWCGLYWVWGGEEGNPVPSGHPHEPCVIQVKDPALGTPWHEAWLPRDEVYIRLGTGEPVKILATATMADGVEHPVAWQNAKRPNIAVFAPGHRYDIWQLPQMHEGLRATIELVQKHRT
;
A
#
# COMPACT_ATOMS: atom_id res chain seq x y z
N MET A 1 11.76 18.26 43.76
CA MET A 1 12.75 17.86 42.73
C MET A 1 12.00 17.09 41.66
N LYS A 2 12.09 17.50 40.40
CA LYS A 2 11.38 16.83 39.30
C LYS A 2 11.99 15.44 39.09
N THR A 3 11.15 14.42 38.88
CA THR A 3 11.62 13.06 38.58
C THR A 3 11.24 12.71 37.15
N VAL A 4 12.21 12.24 36.37
CA VAL A 4 12.03 11.89 34.96
C VAL A 4 12.48 10.46 34.74
N ALA A 5 11.74 9.68 33.96
CA ALA A 5 12.22 8.40 33.46
C ALA A 5 12.34 8.41 31.93
N VAL A 6 13.43 7.83 31.43
CA VAL A 6 13.63 7.54 30.00
C VAL A 6 13.47 6.04 29.79
N ILE A 7 12.45 5.64 29.03
CA ILE A 7 12.15 4.26 28.68
C ILE A 7 12.70 4.00 27.29
N GLY A 8 13.65 3.06 27.17
CA GLY A 8 14.46 2.86 25.97
C GLY A 8 15.81 3.57 26.10
N CYS A 9 16.80 2.86 26.60
CA CYS A 9 18.16 3.36 26.85
C CYS A 9 19.16 2.86 25.79
N GLY A 10 18.69 2.56 24.58
CA GLY A 10 19.51 2.03 23.49
C GLY A 10 20.82 2.80 23.28
N LYS A 11 21.93 2.07 23.15
CA LYS A 11 23.25 2.64 22.86
C LYS A 11 23.34 3.17 21.43
N ARG A 12 24.32 4.04 21.18
CA ARG A 12 24.59 4.52 19.82
C ARG A 12 25.09 3.34 18.99
N GLY A 13 24.41 3.08 17.88
CA GLY A 13 24.77 2.05 16.91
C GLY A 13 25.15 2.65 15.57
N THR A 14 25.41 1.79 14.60
CA THR A 14 25.57 2.16 13.19
C THR A 14 24.20 2.16 12.49
N GLY A 15 24.08 2.95 11.42
CA GLY A 15 22.87 2.98 10.58
C GLY A 15 21.68 3.75 11.18
N LYS A 16 20.52 3.58 10.54
CA LYS A 16 19.31 4.39 10.78
C LYS A 16 18.61 4.11 12.10
N GLU A 17 18.86 2.98 12.76
CA GLU A 17 18.19 2.58 13.99
C GLU A 17 19.03 2.86 15.24
N GLY A 18 20.31 3.20 15.06
CA GLY A 18 21.30 3.34 16.13
C GLY A 18 21.40 4.75 16.72
N TRP A 19 20.32 5.53 16.80
CA TRP A 19 20.43 6.97 17.15
C TRP A 19 20.66 7.28 18.64
N ALA A 20 20.47 6.31 19.54
CA ALA A 20 20.50 6.49 20.98
C ALA A 20 19.56 7.59 21.48
N ILE A 21 18.33 7.62 20.97
CA ILE A 21 17.40 8.74 21.18
C ILE A 21 17.09 8.99 22.67
N GLY A 22 17.02 7.94 23.50
CA GLY A 22 16.88 8.07 24.95
C GLY A 22 18.00 8.87 25.62
N HIS A 23 19.24 8.77 25.13
CA HIS A 23 20.36 9.57 25.65
C HIS A 23 20.19 11.07 25.31
N TRP A 24 19.62 11.39 24.15
CA TRP A 24 19.32 12.77 23.78
C TRP A 24 18.20 13.36 24.64
N HIS A 25 17.17 12.57 24.96
CA HIS A 25 16.11 12.99 25.86
C HIS A 25 16.65 13.26 27.27
N ALA A 26 17.45 12.34 27.81
CA ALA A 26 18.12 12.51 29.10
C ALA A 26 18.95 13.82 29.17
N LYS A 27 19.76 14.09 28.14
CA LYS A 27 20.50 15.37 28.02
C LYS A 27 19.55 16.56 28.00
N GLY A 28 18.44 16.48 27.27
CA GLY A 28 17.46 17.55 27.19
C GLY A 28 16.80 17.87 28.52
N TYR A 29 16.43 16.86 29.30
CA TYR A 29 15.87 17.08 30.64
C TYR A 29 16.88 17.68 31.60
N LEU A 30 18.14 17.21 31.60
CA LEU A 30 19.19 17.77 32.45
C LEU A 30 19.60 19.18 32.02
N HIS A 31 19.46 19.51 30.74
CA HIS A 31 19.65 20.88 30.27
C HIS A 31 18.49 21.79 30.70
N ALA A 32 17.25 21.29 30.65
CA ALA A 32 16.07 22.04 31.08
C ALA A 32 16.02 22.23 32.62
N ASP A 33 16.47 21.24 33.38
CA ASP A 33 16.56 21.27 34.85
C ASP A 33 17.76 20.41 35.32
N PRO A 34 18.92 21.02 35.63
CA PRO A 34 20.11 20.30 36.09
C PRO A 34 19.93 19.53 37.40
N GLN A 35 18.85 19.79 38.15
CA GLN A 35 18.52 19.10 39.41
C GLN A 35 17.50 17.98 39.21
N ALA A 36 17.04 17.72 37.98
CA ALA A 36 16.09 16.64 37.70
C ALA A 36 16.69 15.27 38.08
N LYS A 37 15.91 14.48 38.80
CA LYS A 37 16.26 13.10 39.13
C LYS A 37 15.91 12.19 37.96
N LEU A 38 16.92 11.73 37.23
CA LEU A 38 16.77 10.89 36.03
C LEU A 38 16.74 9.39 36.36
N CYS A 39 15.82 8.64 35.76
CA CYS A 39 15.79 7.17 35.80
C CYS A 39 15.91 6.61 34.38
N GLY A 40 16.58 5.46 34.24
CA GLY A 40 16.68 4.72 32.98
C GLY A 40 15.88 3.42 33.04
N VAL A 41 15.23 3.05 31.93
CA VAL A 41 14.53 1.77 31.79
C VAL A 41 14.88 1.11 30.47
N ASP A 42 15.44 -0.10 30.52
CA ASP A 42 15.72 -0.91 29.34
C ASP A 42 15.82 -2.39 29.73
N PRO A 43 15.19 -3.31 28.96
CA PRO A 43 15.29 -4.74 29.25
C PRO A 43 16.68 -5.30 28.93
N ASN A 44 17.48 -4.62 28.09
CA ASN A 44 18.84 -5.03 27.79
C ASN A 44 19.80 -4.47 28.87
N PRO A 45 20.45 -5.34 29.67
CA PRO A 45 21.32 -4.90 30.76
C PRO A 45 22.54 -4.10 30.28
N GLU A 46 23.05 -4.33 29.07
CA GLU A 46 24.18 -3.56 28.52
C GLU A 46 23.78 -2.11 28.21
N ASN A 47 22.61 -1.92 27.57
CA ASN A 47 22.09 -0.59 27.27
C ASN A 47 21.83 0.19 28.56
N LEU A 48 21.22 -0.48 29.55
CA LEU A 48 20.90 0.11 30.84
C LEU A 48 22.18 0.51 31.62
N ALA A 49 23.20 -0.35 31.62
CA ALA A 49 24.50 -0.07 32.23
C ALA A 49 25.20 1.12 31.54
N ALA A 50 25.26 1.13 30.21
CA ALA A 50 25.87 2.22 29.45
C ALA A 50 25.16 3.58 29.69
N PHE A 51 23.83 3.58 29.77
CA PHE A 51 23.06 4.76 30.11
C PHE A 51 23.33 5.22 31.55
N GLY A 52 23.40 4.28 32.50
CA GLY A 52 23.79 4.55 33.88
C GLY A 52 25.16 5.20 34.00
N GLU A 53 26.16 4.68 33.28
CA GLU A 53 27.51 5.27 33.22
C GLU A 53 27.51 6.67 32.60
N ALA A 54 26.84 6.84 31.46
CA ALA A 54 26.80 8.11 30.73
C ALA A 54 26.22 9.27 31.55
N PHE A 55 25.24 8.99 32.42
CA PHE A 55 24.57 9.98 33.26
C PHE A 55 24.91 9.85 34.76
N LYS A 56 25.88 9.00 35.11
CA LYS A 56 26.35 8.75 36.49
C LYS A 56 25.21 8.38 37.45
N LEU A 57 24.30 7.52 37.01
CA LEU A 57 23.13 7.10 37.79
C LEU A 57 23.47 5.91 38.70
N PRO A 58 23.03 5.91 39.97
CA PRO A 58 23.13 4.73 40.83
C PRO A 58 22.17 3.64 40.36
N ALA A 59 22.45 2.38 40.76
CA ALA A 59 21.62 1.22 40.40
C ALA A 59 20.13 1.36 40.82
N SER A 60 19.84 2.14 41.88
CA SER A 60 18.47 2.42 42.31
C SER A 60 17.65 3.31 41.37
N GLN A 61 18.27 3.85 40.32
CA GLN A 61 17.64 4.66 39.26
C GLN A 61 17.58 3.93 37.91
N LEU A 62 17.99 2.65 37.87
CA LEU A 62 18.04 1.84 36.66
C LEU A 62 17.11 0.64 36.81
N PHE A 63 16.18 0.48 35.87
CA PHE A 63 15.13 -0.54 35.94
C PHE A 63 15.08 -1.40 34.68
N ALA A 64 14.84 -2.70 34.84
CA ALA A 64 14.76 -3.64 33.72
C ALA A 64 13.39 -3.60 32.99
N SER A 65 12.37 -2.98 33.59
CA SER A 65 11.02 -2.89 33.03
C SER A 65 10.25 -1.68 33.55
N THR A 66 9.21 -1.26 32.81
CA THR A 66 8.28 -0.21 33.23
C THR A 66 7.53 -0.59 34.51
N GLU A 67 7.17 -1.85 34.67
CA GLU A 67 6.59 -2.39 35.91
C GLU A 67 7.52 -2.18 37.12
N ALA A 68 8.81 -2.52 36.98
CA ALA A 68 9.79 -2.34 38.04
C ALA A 68 9.99 -0.85 38.40
N LEU A 69 10.01 0.02 37.38
CA LEU A 69 10.04 1.47 37.58
C LEU A 69 8.83 1.93 38.39
N TYR A 70 7.61 1.68 37.92
CA TYR A 70 6.39 2.22 38.54
C TYR A 70 6.09 1.63 39.92
N LYS A 71 6.59 0.43 40.23
CA LYS A 71 6.55 -0.13 41.59
C LYS A 71 7.48 0.61 42.55
N ALA A 72 8.61 1.12 42.06
CA ALA A 72 9.61 1.80 42.88
C ALA A 72 9.36 3.32 42.98
N VAL A 73 8.95 3.95 41.88
CA VAL A 73 8.73 5.39 41.78
C VAL A 73 7.76 5.71 40.64
N THR A 74 6.80 6.62 40.87
CA THR A 74 6.04 7.26 39.80
C THR A 74 6.77 8.53 39.36
N PRO A 75 7.39 8.58 38.17
CA PRO A 75 8.02 9.81 37.67
C PRO A 75 6.98 10.89 37.40
N GLU A 76 7.40 12.15 37.46
CA GLU A 76 6.57 13.27 37.04
C GLU A 76 6.44 13.31 35.51
N VAL A 77 7.54 13.03 34.81
CA VAL A 77 7.61 12.95 33.34
C VAL A 77 8.22 11.62 32.91
N VAL A 78 7.67 11.04 31.84
CA VAL A 78 8.25 9.89 31.15
C VAL A 78 8.54 10.24 29.70
N SER A 79 9.74 9.89 29.23
CA SER A 79 10.05 9.82 27.80
C SER A 79 10.04 8.37 27.31
N ILE A 80 9.23 8.09 26.30
CA ILE A 80 9.15 6.79 25.64
C ILE A 80 9.98 6.88 24.35
N CYS A 81 11.12 6.20 24.37
CA CYS A 81 12.17 6.19 23.36
C CYS A 81 12.42 4.77 22.83
N THR A 82 11.40 3.92 22.91
CA THR A 82 11.44 2.51 22.52
C THR A 82 11.09 2.33 21.04
N TRP A 83 10.95 1.10 20.59
CA TRP A 83 10.48 0.84 19.23
C TRP A 83 8.97 1.08 19.12
N PRO A 84 8.46 1.50 17.94
CA PRO A 84 7.09 2.01 17.82
C PRO A 84 5.99 1.07 18.29
N ALA A 85 6.16 -0.24 18.11
CA ALA A 85 5.21 -1.27 18.58
C ALA A 85 5.00 -1.30 20.11
N LEU A 86 5.86 -0.63 20.88
CA LEU A 86 5.75 -0.55 22.34
C LEU A 86 5.11 0.77 22.81
N HIS A 87 5.01 1.78 21.94
CA HIS A 87 4.57 3.14 22.31
C HIS A 87 3.17 3.12 22.93
N HIS A 88 2.20 2.50 22.24
CA HIS A 88 0.81 2.42 22.69
C HIS A 88 0.70 1.88 24.12
N ARG A 89 1.22 0.66 24.34
CA ARG A 89 1.21 0.01 25.66
C ARG A 89 1.91 0.86 26.72
N GLN A 90 3.10 1.40 26.43
CA GLN A 90 3.89 2.15 27.41
C GLN A 90 3.27 3.50 27.78
N VAL A 91 2.57 4.16 26.85
CA VAL A 91 1.78 5.35 27.15
C VAL A 91 0.64 5.00 28.11
N LEU A 92 -0.11 3.93 27.85
CA LEU A 92 -1.20 3.49 28.73
C LEU A 92 -0.70 3.10 30.13
N GLU A 93 0.44 2.41 30.22
CA GLU A 93 1.09 2.08 31.50
C GLU A 93 1.48 3.34 32.28
N ALA A 94 2.08 4.34 31.61
CA ALA A 94 2.46 5.61 32.24
C ALA A 94 1.23 6.39 32.76
N VAL A 95 0.17 6.46 31.95
CA VAL A 95 -1.11 7.08 32.36
C VAL A 95 -1.70 6.36 33.57
N ALA A 96 -1.72 5.02 33.57
CA ALA A 96 -2.24 4.22 34.68
C ALA A 96 -1.42 4.40 35.97
N ALA A 97 -0.10 4.56 35.86
CA ALA A 97 0.80 4.82 36.98
C ALA A 97 0.67 6.23 37.59
N GLY A 98 -0.07 7.14 36.94
CA GLY A 98 -0.27 8.51 37.41
C GLY A 98 0.82 9.50 37.00
N VAL A 99 1.55 9.20 35.91
CA VAL A 99 2.53 10.13 35.32
C VAL A 99 1.81 11.40 34.83
N LYS A 100 2.42 12.57 35.05
CA LYS A 100 1.80 13.87 34.69
C LYS A 100 2.14 14.34 33.27
N GLY A 101 3.33 13.99 32.78
CA GLY A 101 3.78 14.34 31.43
C GLY A 101 4.39 13.15 30.69
N ILE A 102 4.06 13.02 29.41
CA ILE A 102 4.57 11.97 28.54
C ILE A 102 5.09 12.62 27.25
N ILE A 103 6.34 12.33 26.91
CA ILE A 103 6.90 12.61 25.59
C ILE A 103 7.19 11.26 24.91
N CYS A 104 6.46 10.94 23.85
CA CYS A 104 6.66 9.73 23.08
C CYS A 104 7.40 10.01 21.77
N GLU A 105 8.35 9.17 21.41
CA GLU A 105 8.98 9.22 20.10
C GLU A 105 8.00 8.88 18.97
N LYS A 106 8.38 9.27 17.76
CA LYS A 106 7.62 9.00 16.53
C LYS A 106 7.98 7.62 15.93
N PRO A 107 7.14 7.07 15.03
CA PRO A 107 5.72 7.41 14.84
C PRO A 107 4.93 7.14 16.13
N MET A 108 3.79 7.82 16.28
CA MET A 108 3.03 7.79 17.53
C MET A 108 2.57 6.39 17.94
N ALA A 109 2.12 5.60 16.96
CA ALA A 109 1.57 4.26 17.17
C ALA A 109 1.76 3.40 15.91
N MET A 110 1.33 2.14 15.96
CA MET A 110 1.45 1.18 14.85
C MET A 110 0.20 1.06 13.96
N ASP A 111 -0.94 1.58 14.41
CA ASP A 111 -2.12 1.79 13.58
C ASP A 111 -2.97 2.99 14.07
N PRO A 112 -3.97 3.45 13.30
CA PRO A 112 -4.80 4.59 13.69
C PRO A 112 -5.63 4.39 14.96
N SER A 113 -5.97 3.15 15.34
CA SER A 113 -6.82 2.91 16.52
C SER A 113 -6.05 3.09 17.82
N GLU A 114 -4.80 2.67 17.87
CA GLU A 114 -3.90 2.92 19.01
C GLU A 114 -3.70 4.42 19.27
N ILE A 115 -3.67 5.25 18.22
CA ILE A 115 -3.58 6.71 18.36
C ILE A 115 -4.77 7.25 19.17
N ASP A 116 -5.98 6.81 18.83
CA ASP A 116 -7.21 7.28 19.48
C ASP A 116 -7.25 6.84 20.96
N ASP A 117 -6.81 5.60 21.25
CA ASP A 117 -6.74 5.06 22.61
C ASP A 117 -5.76 5.84 23.49
N MET A 118 -4.56 6.15 22.97
CA MET A 118 -3.55 6.95 23.68
C MET A 118 -4.05 8.36 23.99
N LEU A 119 -4.66 9.03 23.00
CA LEU A 119 -5.20 10.38 23.16
C LEU A 119 -6.33 10.40 24.19
N ALA A 120 -7.24 9.42 24.14
CA ALA A 120 -8.35 9.31 25.07
C ALA A 120 -7.86 9.09 26.51
N ALA A 121 -6.91 8.17 26.72
CA ALA A 121 -6.36 7.86 28.03
C ALA A 121 -5.64 9.08 28.66
N CYS A 122 -4.77 9.75 27.88
CA CYS A 122 -4.07 10.95 28.33
C CYS A 122 -5.05 12.09 28.66
N LYS A 123 -6.05 12.33 27.80
CA LYS A 123 -7.07 13.36 28.00
C LYS A 123 -7.90 13.10 29.26
N GLN A 124 -8.32 11.86 29.50
CA GLN A 124 -9.13 11.49 30.66
C GLN A 124 -8.40 11.76 32.00
N LYS A 125 -7.07 11.63 32.01
CA LYS A 125 -6.25 11.84 33.21
C LYS A 125 -5.55 13.22 33.25
N ASN A 126 -5.86 14.10 32.30
CA ASN A 126 -5.21 15.40 32.13
C ASN A 126 -3.66 15.30 32.09
N VAL A 127 -3.16 14.26 31.42
CA VAL A 127 -1.72 14.05 31.20
C VAL A 127 -1.26 14.96 30.08
N LYS A 128 -0.16 15.70 30.29
CA LYS A 128 0.47 16.50 29.24
C LYS A 128 1.19 15.57 28.28
N PHE A 129 0.61 15.32 27.12
CA PHE A 129 1.08 14.32 26.18
C PHE A 129 1.58 14.97 24.89
N ALA A 130 2.81 14.67 24.50
CA ALA A 130 3.45 15.19 23.30
C ALA A 130 4.13 14.08 22.50
N ILE A 131 4.18 14.25 21.18
CA ILE A 131 5.01 13.44 20.30
C ILE A 131 6.28 14.24 19.98
N ALA A 132 7.42 13.57 19.85
CA ALA A 132 8.72 14.20 19.59
C ALA A 132 8.84 14.80 18.16
N HIS A 133 7.99 15.77 17.82
CA HIS A 133 8.10 16.61 16.62
C HIS A 133 8.69 17.99 16.97
N GLN A 134 9.92 18.00 17.48
CA GLN A 134 10.58 19.17 18.08
C GLN A 134 10.83 20.37 17.14
N ARG A 135 10.60 20.24 15.83
CA ARG A 135 10.89 21.31 14.86
C ARG A 135 10.01 22.55 15.08
N CYS A 136 8.90 22.42 15.81
CA CYS A 136 8.08 23.55 16.24
C CYS A 136 8.85 24.55 17.15
N TYR A 137 9.99 24.14 17.73
CA TYR A 137 10.88 24.97 18.55
C TYR A 137 12.14 25.44 17.81
N GLU A 138 12.39 24.95 16.59
CA GLU A 138 13.57 25.31 15.81
C GLU A 138 13.42 26.75 15.26
N PRO A 139 14.36 27.66 15.57
CA PRO A 139 14.20 29.08 15.23
C PRO A 139 14.05 29.35 13.72
N GLU A 140 14.62 28.49 12.86
CA GLU A 140 14.44 28.53 11.41
C GLU A 140 12.97 28.33 11.00
N PHE A 141 12.25 27.41 11.63
CA PHE A 141 10.83 27.19 11.35
C PHE A 141 9.95 28.27 11.98
N VAL A 142 10.30 28.76 13.17
CA VAL A 142 9.69 29.98 13.76
C VAL A 142 9.81 31.16 12.80
N LYS A 143 11.00 31.40 12.26
CA LYS A 143 11.20 32.48 11.30
C LYS A 143 10.45 32.25 9.99
N ALA A 144 10.40 31.01 9.50
CA ALA A 144 9.61 30.66 8.32
C ALA A 144 8.12 30.97 8.53
N LYS A 145 7.56 30.64 9.70
CA LYS A 145 6.16 30.95 10.04
C LYS A 145 5.91 32.45 10.09
N GLU A 146 6.82 33.25 10.63
CA GLU A 146 6.74 34.71 10.60
C GLU A 146 6.71 35.25 9.16
N ILE A 147 7.60 34.75 8.28
CA ILE A 147 7.67 35.17 6.88
C ILE A 147 6.36 34.84 6.15
N ILE A 148 5.81 33.64 6.35
CA ILE A 148 4.52 33.26 5.77
C ILE A 148 3.41 34.20 6.25
N LYS A 149 3.32 34.42 7.56
CA LYS A 149 2.30 35.31 8.17
C LYS A 149 2.43 36.77 7.77
N SER A 150 3.63 37.22 7.41
CA SER A 150 3.86 38.59 6.94
C SER A 150 3.22 38.91 5.58
N GLY A 151 2.76 37.89 4.84
CA GLY A 151 2.25 38.04 3.48
C GLY A 151 3.34 38.25 2.42
N LYS A 152 4.62 38.20 2.81
CA LYS A 152 5.76 38.42 1.90
C LYS A 152 5.82 37.42 0.73
N LEU A 153 5.31 36.21 0.92
CA LEU A 153 5.25 35.17 -0.11
C LEU A 153 3.96 35.25 -0.97
N GLY A 154 3.07 36.20 -0.69
CA GLY A 154 1.76 36.32 -1.34
C GLY A 154 0.73 35.30 -0.85
N ASP A 155 -0.19 34.94 -1.73
CA ASP A 155 -1.31 34.03 -1.47
C ASP A 155 -1.02 32.60 -1.97
N ASN A 156 -1.96 31.68 -1.79
CA ASN A 156 -1.89 30.28 -2.27
C ASN A 156 -0.59 29.57 -1.86
N ILE A 157 -0.25 29.65 -0.57
CA ILE A 157 0.96 29.03 -0.04
C ILE A 157 0.90 27.51 -0.23
N THR A 158 1.97 26.96 -0.79
CA THR A 158 2.21 25.53 -0.96
C THR A 158 3.54 25.14 -0.35
N ILE A 159 3.62 23.92 0.19
CA ILE A 159 4.86 23.36 0.74
C ILE A 159 5.34 22.22 -0.16
N GLN A 160 6.66 22.18 -0.40
CA GLN A 160 7.34 21.05 -1.00
C GLN A 160 8.45 20.61 -0.06
N ALA A 161 8.36 19.39 0.44
CA ALA A 161 9.35 18.88 1.37
C ALA A 161 9.79 17.46 1.00
N GLY A 162 11.06 17.19 1.14
CA GLY A 162 11.66 15.90 0.77
C GLY A 162 12.56 15.38 1.87
N VAL A 163 12.65 14.06 1.96
CA VAL A 163 13.63 13.36 2.79
C VAL A 163 14.38 12.37 1.93
N GLY A 164 15.69 12.57 1.81
CA GLY A 164 16.60 11.64 1.11
C GLY A 164 17.12 10.52 2.00
N ASP A 165 18.25 9.93 1.57
CA ASP A 165 18.99 8.88 2.27
C ASP A 165 18.19 7.59 2.52
N GLY A 166 17.10 7.35 1.79
CA GLY A 166 16.22 6.18 1.93
C GLY A 166 15.37 6.17 3.20
N TRP A 167 15.11 7.34 3.81
CA TRP A 167 14.15 7.47 4.90
C TRP A 167 12.71 7.25 4.41
N ASP A 168 11.85 6.83 5.32
CA ASP A 168 10.44 6.52 5.05
C ASP A 168 9.50 7.54 5.70
N ILE A 169 8.22 7.43 5.34
CA ILE A 169 7.14 8.27 5.76
C ILE A 169 6.97 8.25 7.28
N LEU A 170 6.87 7.07 7.89
CA LEU A 170 6.60 6.88 9.32
C LEU A 170 7.80 7.25 10.20
N SER A 171 9.01 6.93 9.77
CA SER A 171 10.21 7.19 10.59
C SER A 171 10.69 8.63 10.54
N TRP A 172 10.45 9.34 9.43
CA TRP A 172 11.00 10.68 9.20
C TRP A 172 9.95 11.66 8.69
N THR A 173 9.30 11.39 7.55
CA THR A 173 8.44 12.39 6.86
C THR A 173 7.26 12.88 7.71
N VAL A 174 6.84 12.14 8.73
CA VAL A 174 5.94 12.62 9.78
C VAL A 174 6.36 13.98 10.37
N HIS A 175 7.65 14.29 10.44
CA HIS A 175 8.14 15.63 10.81
C HIS A 175 7.68 16.71 9.82
N TRP A 176 7.66 16.42 8.52
CA TRP A 176 7.21 17.34 7.49
C TRP A 176 5.69 17.48 7.43
N PHE A 177 4.95 16.43 7.78
CA PHE A 177 3.50 16.55 7.93
C PHE A 177 3.13 17.46 9.09
N ASP A 178 3.76 17.27 10.25
CA ASP A 178 3.55 18.17 11.39
C ASP A 178 4.00 19.61 11.09
N MET A 179 5.15 19.80 10.44
CA MET A 179 5.61 21.14 10.07
C MET A 179 4.70 21.83 9.07
N ALA A 180 4.16 21.10 8.09
CA ALA A 180 3.19 21.68 7.17
C ALA A 180 1.91 22.11 7.89
N ALA A 181 1.34 21.24 8.73
CA ALA A 181 0.17 21.58 9.56
C ALA A 181 0.43 22.80 10.45
N TRP A 182 1.63 22.90 11.04
CA TRP A 182 2.00 24.01 11.88
C TRP A 182 2.20 25.33 11.13
N LEU A 183 2.86 25.31 9.97
CA LEU A 183 3.09 26.50 9.16
C LEU A 183 1.77 27.03 8.57
N PHE A 184 0.88 26.11 8.17
CA PHE A 184 -0.45 26.43 7.65
C PHE A 184 -1.48 26.77 8.71
N ASP A 185 -1.24 26.39 9.98
CA ASP A 185 -2.22 26.48 11.06
C ASP A 185 -3.53 25.76 10.70
N ALA A 186 -3.40 24.58 10.09
CA ALA A 186 -4.46 23.88 9.39
C ALA A 186 -4.35 22.37 9.57
N LYS A 187 -5.48 21.66 9.43
CA LYS A 187 -5.51 20.19 9.54
C LYS A 187 -5.51 19.53 8.17
N PRO A 188 -4.91 18.34 8.03
CA PRO A 188 -5.01 17.59 6.79
C PRO A 188 -6.46 17.19 6.52
N ALA A 189 -6.95 17.46 5.30
CA ALA A 189 -8.29 17.13 4.85
C ALA A 189 -8.31 15.91 3.91
N SER A 190 -7.29 15.74 3.08
CA SER A 190 -7.12 14.53 2.27
C SER A 190 -5.70 14.26 1.80
N VAL A 191 -5.41 13.01 1.47
CA VAL A 191 -4.12 12.55 0.93
C VAL A 191 -4.33 11.77 -0.37
N LEU A 192 -3.49 12.02 -1.37
CA LEU A 192 -3.29 11.15 -2.52
C LEU A 192 -1.81 10.77 -2.58
N ALA A 193 -1.49 9.47 -2.69
CA ALA A 193 -0.11 9.00 -2.65
C ALA A 193 0.19 7.88 -3.66
N GLY A 194 1.42 7.88 -4.17
CA GLY A 194 2.06 6.75 -4.85
C GLY A 194 3.27 6.30 -4.04
N ILE A 195 3.43 4.98 -3.88
CA ILE A 195 4.44 4.38 -3.01
C ILE A 195 5.08 3.19 -3.71
N GLU A 196 6.40 3.08 -3.61
CA GLU A 196 7.17 1.91 -4.00
C GLU A 196 7.50 1.07 -2.76
N HIS A 197 7.16 -0.22 -2.78
CA HIS A 197 7.46 -1.11 -1.65
C HIS A 197 8.01 -2.46 -2.11
N ASN A 198 9.18 -2.84 -1.59
CA ASN A 198 9.83 -4.11 -1.92
C ASN A 198 10.03 -5.04 -0.71
N GLY A 199 9.17 -4.94 0.31
CA GLY A 199 9.24 -5.78 1.52
C GLY A 199 10.21 -5.28 2.59
N ALA A 200 10.68 -4.03 2.46
CA ALA A 200 11.60 -3.42 3.42
C ALA A 200 10.97 -3.27 4.80
N ARG A 201 11.77 -3.48 5.85
CA ARG A 201 11.36 -3.27 7.24
C ARG A 201 12.35 -2.39 7.98
N ARG A 202 11.83 -1.57 8.90
CA ARG A 202 12.61 -0.70 9.78
C ARG A 202 11.94 -0.65 11.13
N TYR A 203 12.70 -0.70 12.22
CA TYR A 203 12.16 -0.85 13.58
C TYR A 203 11.09 -1.95 13.65
N GLN A 204 11.35 -3.07 12.96
CA GLN A 204 10.45 -4.21 12.81
C GLN A 204 9.10 -3.99 12.13
N HIS A 205 8.80 -2.83 11.55
CA HIS A 205 7.57 -2.61 10.77
C HIS A 205 7.84 -2.40 9.28
N ALA A 206 6.82 -2.66 8.46
CA ALA A 206 6.86 -2.44 7.02
C ALA A 206 7.09 -0.96 6.70
N VAL A 207 8.05 -0.68 5.83
CA VAL A 207 8.33 0.66 5.30
C VAL A 207 8.44 0.62 3.80
N GLU A 208 8.19 1.77 3.18
CA GLU A 208 8.38 1.93 1.75
C GLU A 208 9.83 2.34 1.40
N ASP A 209 10.21 2.09 0.14
CA ASP A 209 11.52 2.45 -0.40
C ASP A 209 11.53 3.90 -0.90
N SER A 210 10.45 4.30 -1.57
CA SER A 210 10.23 5.64 -2.07
C SER A 210 8.74 6.00 -2.08
N SER A 211 8.43 7.29 -2.01
CA SER A 211 7.06 7.78 -2.04
C SER A 211 6.93 9.18 -2.62
N VAL A 212 5.77 9.45 -3.18
CA VAL A 212 5.30 10.80 -3.50
C VAL A 212 3.86 10.93 -3.03
N LEU A 213 3.57 11.99 -2.27
CA LEU A 213 2.22 12.23 -1.80
C LEU A 213 1.85 13.72 -1.79
N ASN A 214 0.59 13.98 -2.10
CA ASN A 214 -0.03 15.29 -2.07
C ASN A 214 -1.07 15.32 -0.95
N VAL A 215 -0.92 16.29 -0.04
CA VAL A 215 -1.83 16.53 1.09
C VAL A 215 -2.55 17.85 0.84
N ILE A 216 -3.89 17.82 0.94
CA ILE A 216 -4.74 19.02 0.94
C ILE A 216 -5.18 19.26 2.38
N PHE A 217 -5.07 20.50 2.85
CA PHE A 217 -5.47 20.93 4.18
C PHE A 217 -6.89 21.53 4.17
N ASP A 218 -7.53 21.61 5.34
CA ASP A 218 -8.92 22.09 5.50
C ASP A 218 -9.11 23.57 5.14
N ASN A 219 -8.03 24.36 5.13
CA ASN A 219 -7.99 25.73 4.63
C ASN A 219 -7.70 25.84 3.12
N GLY A 220 -7.62 24.72 2.39
CA GLY A 220 -7.36 24.66 0.95
C GLY A 220 -5.89 24.72 0.53
N GLN A 221 -4.96 24.93 1.47
CA GLN A 221 -3.53 24.87 1.19
C GLN A 221 -3.07 23.44 0.87
N GLN A 222 -1.96 23.31 0.17
CA GLN A 222 -1.47 22.03 -0.33
C GLN A 222 0.01 21.83 -0.03
N ALA A 223 0.39 20.59 0.24
CA ALA A 223 1.78 20.19 0.40
C ALA A 223 2.10 18.93 -0.41
N THR A 224 3.28 18.89 -1.01
CA THR A 224 3.82 17.69 -1.67
C THR A 224 5.02 17.20 -0.87
N PHE A 225 5.03 15.90 -0.56
CA PHE A 225 6.12 15.24 0.14
C PHE A 225 6.72 14.12 -0.70
N THR A 226 8.04 14.01 -0.67
CA THR A 226 8.78 12.94 -1.35
C THR A 226 9.73 12.22 -0.40
N THR A 227 9.84 10.91 -0.58
CA THR A 227 10.89 10.07 0.04
C THR A 227 11.57 9.23 -1.03
N GLY A 228 12.82 8.85 -0.79
CA GLY A 228 13.54 7.97 -1.71
C GLY A 228 15.02 7.79 -1.39
N PRO A 229 15.73 6.98 -2.19
CA PRO A 229 17.16 6.67 -1.98
C PRO A 229 18.09 7.85 -2.30
N ASP A 230 17.58 8.89 -2.96
CA ASP A 230 18.38 10.03 -3.43
C ASP A 230 19.09 10.74 -2.26
N THR A 231 20.41 10.86 -2.40
CA THR A 231 21.31 11.46 -1.40
C THR A 231 21.73 12.90 -1.76
N ALA A 232 21.61 13.29 -3.04
CA ALA A 232 22.20 14.52 -3.57
C ALA A 232 21.51 15.83 -3.14
N GLY A 233 20.34 15.76 -2.47
CA GLY A 233 19.59 16.92 -1.99
C GLY A 233 19.31 16.95 -0.48
N GLY A 234 19.70 15.89 0.26
CA GLY A 234 19.42 15.76 1.69
C GLY A 234 17.95 15.99 2.05
N THR A 235 17.73 16.77 3.11
CA THR A 235 16.39 17.25 3.47
C THR A 235 16.09 18.55 2.74
N MET A 236 14.95 18.59 2.06
CA MET A 236 14.48 19.78 1.35
C MET A 236 13.22 20.30 2.02
N PHE A 237 13.13 21.61 2.24
CA PHE A 237 11.89 22.26 2.67
C PHE A 237 11.74 23.61 1.96
N CYS A 238 10.76 23.68 1.07
CA CYS A 238 10.44 24.85 0.25
C CYS A 238 8.99 25.27 0.48
N VAL A 239 8.76 26.57 0.62
CA VAL A 239 7.46 27.19 0.71
C VAL A 239 7.30 28.12 -0.48
N ARG A 240 6.19 28.03 -1.24
CA ARG A 240 5.95 28.88 -2.41
C ARG A 240 4.58 29.52 -2.31
N GLY A 241 4.48 30.78 -2.69
CA GLY A 241 3.21 31.50 -2.86
C GLY A 241 3.23 32.36 -4.13
N THR A 242 2.14 33.07 -4.39
CA THR A 242 2.00 33.90 -5.61
C THR A 242 2.98 35.08 -5.67
N GLY A 243 3.54 35.48 -4.53
CA GLY A 243 4.45 36.62 -4.40
C GLY A 243 5.93 36.24 -4.19
N GLY A 244 6.25 34.96 -4.00
CA GLY A 244 7.61 34.55 -3.68
C GLY A 244 7.79 33.08 -3.27
N MET A 245 9.01 32.73 -2.90
CA MET A 245 9.35 31.44 -2.28
C MET A 245 10.34 31.59 -1.13
N LEU A 246 10.34 30.61 -0.24
CA LEU A 246 11.27 30.47 0.88
C LEU A 246 11.87 29.06 0.84
N HIS A 247 13.20 28.95 0.87
CA HIS A 247 13.91 27.69 1.08
C HIS A 247 14.56 27.69 2.46
N ILE A 248 14.43 26.57 3.18
CA ILE A 248 15.10 26.34 4.47
C ILE A 248 16.25 25.37 4.21
N GLN A 249 17.49 25.81 4.47
CA GLN A 249 18.71 25.02 4.29
C GLN A 249 19.56 25.08 5.56
N GLY A 250 19.41 24.09 6.44
CA GLY A 250 19.99 24.14 7.77
C GLY A 250 19.52 25.38 8.52
N ASN A 251 20.46 26.19 8.99
CA ASN A 251 20.17 27.44 9.71
C ASN A 251 20.04 28.67 8.80
N VAL A 252 19.94 28.50 7.47
CA VAL A 252 19.81 29.62 6.52
C VAL A 252 18.46 29.54 5.81
N LEU A 253 17.71 30.65 5.86
CA LEU A 253 16.48 30.84 5.09
C LEU A 253 16.77 31.72 3.88
N LYS A 254 16.49 31.21 2.68
CA LYS A 254 16.63 31.96 1.43
C LYS A 254 15.26 32.36 0.95
N VAL A 255 14.99 33.66 0.82
CA VAL A 255 13.66 34.18 0.48
C VAL A 255 13.76 34.97 -0.83
N TRP A 256 12.92 34.59 -1.79
CA TRP A 256 12.68 35.35 -3.00
C TRP A 256 11.29 35.94 -2.92
N SER A 257 11.17 37.26 -3.08
CA SER A 257 9.90 37.95 -3.05
C SER A 257 9.91 39.11 -4.05
N LYS A 258 8.79 39.83 -4.17
CA LYS A 258 8.71 41.06 -4.98
C LYS A 258 9.74 42.14 -4.56
N SER A 259 10.19 42.13 -3.30
CA SER A 259 11.22 43.07 -2.82
C SER A 259 12.66 42.63 -3.12
N GLY A 260 12.84 41.49 -3.79
CA GLY A 260 14.16 40.93 -4.11
C GLY A 260 14.49 39.66 -3.31
N TYR A 261 15.77 39.30 -3.38
CA TYR A 261 16.36 38.14 -2.69
C TYR A 261 16.95 38.54 -1.34
N GLU A 262 16.73 37.71 -0.32
CA GLU A 262 17.37 37.85 0.99
C GLU A 262 17.82 36.49 1.53
N GLU A 263 18.91 36.49 2.28
CA GLU A 263 19.35 35.36 3.09
C GLU A 263 19.28 35.75 4.57
N ILE A 264 18.59 34.92 5.36
CA ILE A 264 18.43 35.11 6.80
C ILE A 264 19.16 33.96 7.49
N THR A 265 20.30 34.26 8.10
CA THR A 265 21.05 33.30 8.91
C THR A 265 20.52 33.30 10.34
N ILE A 266 20.07 32.15 10.79
CA ILE A 266 19.64 31.90 12.16
C ILE A 266 20.87 31.72 13.04
N THR A 267 20.98 32.57 14.05
CA THR A 267 22.08 32.56 15.04
C THR A 267 21.62 32.11 16.42
N GLN A 268 20.30 32.02 16.64
CA GLN A 268 19.74 31.49 17.87
C GLN A 268 20.13 30.01 18.04
N ALA A 269 20.36 29.59 19.29
CA ALA A 269 20.66 28.21 19.59
C ALA A 269 19.49 27.29 19.14
N PRO A 270 19.78 26.09 18.61
CA PRO A 270 18.75 25.16 18.16
C PRO A 270 17.75 24.83 19.28
N GLY A 271 16.47 24.78 18.93
CA GLY A 271 15.37 24.48 19.86
C GLY A 271 15.28 23.02 20.30
N PHE A 272 16.35 22.23 20.16
CA PHE A 272 16.33 20.76 20.30
C PHE A 272 15.72 20.29 21.63
N TYR A 273 15.93 21.05 22.72
CA TYR A 273 15.42 20.74 24.06
C TYR A 273 14.17 21.55 24.46
N GLY A 274 13.60 22.31 23.53
CA GLY A 274 12.42 23.16 23.76
C GLY A 274 11.24 22.38 24.33
N LEU A 275 11.00 21.18 23.78
CA LEU A 275 9.93 20.28 24.23
C LEU A 275 10.12 19.82 25.68
N MET A 276 11.33 19.42 26.08
CA MET A 276 11.64 18.96 27.44
C MET A 276 11.48 20.08 28.46
N ARG A 277 11.77 21.32 28.08
CA ARG A 277 11.51 22.49 28.94
C ARG A 277 10.02 22.79 29.03
N GLU A 278 9.31 22.79 27.90
CA GLU A 278 7.89 23.13 27.88
C GLU A 278 7.04 22.12 28.67
N VAL A 279 7.33 20.81 28.61
CA VAL A 279 6.55 19.83 29.40
C VAL A 279 6.62 20.10 30.90
N PHE A 280 7.77 20.55 31.43
CA PHE A 280 7.87 20.94 32.84
C PHE A 280 7.03 22.18 33.17
N THR A 281 7.09 23.20 32.32
CA THR A 281 6.27 24.41 32.47
C THR A 281 4.78 24.08 32.37
N ALA A 282 4.39 23.28 31.38
CA ALA A 282 3.01 22.86 31.16
C ALA A 282 2.42 22.07 32.32
N ILE A 283 3.21 21.23 32.99
CA ILE A 283 2.78 20.55 34.22
C ILE A 283 2.61 21.54 35.37
N ALA A 284 3.58 22.44 35.57
CA ALA A 284 3.56 23.38 36.68
C ALA A 284 2.43 24.43 36.57
N GLU A 285 2.18 24.91 35.36
CA GLU A 285 1.21 25.99 35.07
C GLU A 285 -0.13 25.46 34.55
N ASN A 286 -0.24 24.15 34.34
CA ASN A 286 -1.38 23.49 33.71
C ASN A 286 -1.76 24.07 32.33
N THR A 287 -0.77 24.46 31.53
CA THR A 287 -0.95 25.00 30.18
C THR A 287 -0.89 23.89 29.11
N PRO A 288 -1.38 24.13 27.87
CA PRO A 288 -1.13 23.24 26.73
C PRO A 288 0.34 23.23 26.31
N ILE A 289 0.77 22.17 25.62
CA ILE A 289 2.10 22.08 25.00
C ILE A 289 1.99 22.45 23.51
N ALA A 290 2.95 23.19 22.96
CA ALA A 290 2.94 23.59 21.55
C ALA A 290 2.92 22.40 20.57
N CYS A 291 3.64 21.34 20.92
CA CYS A 291 3.65 20.05 20.24
C CYS A 291 2.73 19.03 20.96
N ASP A 292 1.49 19.43 21.24
CA ASP A 292 0.44 18.58 21.82
C ASP A 292 0.12 17.36 20.93
N ALA A 293 -0.02 16.19 21.56
CA ALA A 293 -0.24 14.93 20.87
C ALA A 293 -1.51 14.93 20.00
N GLN A 294 -2.56 15.67 20.35
CA GLN A 294 -3.78 15.73 19.53
C GLN A 294 -3.52 16.35 18.16
N ARG A 295 -2.62 17.34 18.09
CA ARG A 295 -2.18 17.96 16.83
C ARG A 295 -1.21 17.05 16.10
N ASN A 296 -0.23 16.52 16.82
CA ASN A 296 0.83 15.70 16.24
C ASN A 296 0.36 14.33 15.72
N ALA A 297 -0.71 13.79 16.31
CA ALA A 297 -1.35 12.55 15.85
C ALA A 297 -1.68 12.58 14.36
N ASP A 298 -2.05 13.76 13.84
CA ASP A 298 -2.42 13.92 12.43
C ASP A 298 -1.24 13.63 11.48
N ALA A 299 0.01 13.84 11.91
CA ALA A 299 1.17 13.43 11.11
C ALA A 299 1.22 11.91 10.92
N THR A 300 1.04 11.14 12.00
CA THR A 300 1.00 9.68 11.90
C THR A 300 -0.24 9.21 11.12
N ARG A 301 -1.38 9.89 11.26
CA ARG A 301 -2.57 9.59 10.43
C ARG A 301 -2.34 9.90 8.94
N VAL A 302 -1.63 10.97 8.59
CA VAL A 302 -1.24 11.26 7.19
C VAL A 302 -0.37 10.15 6.61
N ALA A 303 0.53 9.57 7.41
CA ALA A 303 1.32 8.42 6.98
C ALA A 303 0.43 7.22 6.61
N TYR A 304 -0.51 6.83 7.49
CA TYR A 304 -1.44 5.74 7.20
C TYR A 304 -2.40 6.05 6.06
N ALA A 305 -2.86 7.31 5.94
CA ALA A 305 -3.66 7.76 4.81
C ALA A 305 -2.90 7.63 3.48
N ALA A 306 -1.60 7.92 3.47
CA ALA A 306 -0.76 7.76 2.29
C ALA A 306 -0.60 6.29 1.90
N HIS A 307 -0.33 5.42 2.88
CA HIS A 307 -0.26 3.97 2.67
C HIS A 307 -1.59 3.41 2.13
N GLU A 308 -2.74 3.85 2.68
CA GLU A 308 -4.07 3.44 2.22
C GLU A 308 -4.40 4.00 0.83
N SER A 309 -3.97 5.23 0.55
CA SER A 309 -4.12 5.84 -0.77
C SER A 309 -3.37 5.04 -1.84
N ALA A 310 -2.13 4.63 -1.55
CA ALA A 310 -1.35 3.78 -2.44
C ALA A 310 -2.00 2.40 -2.63
N ARG A 311 -2.56 1.80 -1.55
CA ARG A 311 -3.24 0.50 -1.60
C ARG A 311 -4.52 0.52 -2.46
N THR A 312 -5.29 1.58 -2.35
CA THR A 312 -6.61 1.71 -2.98
C THR A 312 -6.59 2.48 -4.30
N GLN A 313 -5.48 3.17 -4.59
CA GLN A 313 -5.34 4.09 -5.71
C GLN A 313 -6.40 5.21 -5.70
N THR A 314 -6.85 5.62 -4.51
CA THR A 314 -7.85 6.68 -4.32
C THR A 314 -7.37 7.73 -3.33
N ARG A 315 -7.98 8.92 -3.41
CA ARG A 315 -7.75 9.98 -2.42
C ARG A 315 -8.44 9.61 -1.11
N ILE A 316 -7.68 9.55 -0.02
CA ILE A 316 -8.17 9.26 1.33
C ILE A 316 -8.53 10.56 2.02
N LYS A 317 -9.77 10.67 2.51
CA LYS A 317 -10.26 11.83 3.26
C LYS A 317 -10.18 11.56 4.77
N PHE A 318 -9.96 12.62 5.54
CA PHE A 318 -10.05 12.56 7.01
C PHE A 318 -11.47 12.84 7.51
N PRO A 319 -11.86 12.33 8.70
CA PRO A 319 -11.08 11.44 9.57
C PRO A 319 -10.90 10.04 8.95
N LEU A 320 -9.84 9.33 9.34
CA LEU A 320 -9.61 7.96 8.87
C LEU A 320 -10.68 7.01 9.42
N THR A 321 -11.14 6.11 8.57
CA THR A 321 -12.11 5.08 8.94
C THR A 321 -11.47 3.69 9.14
N HIS A 322 -10.27 3.48 8.60
CA HIS A 322 -9.53 2.23 8.77
C HIS A 322 -8.80 2.19 10.11
N ARG A 323 -8.68 0.98 10.67
CA ARG A 323 -8.06 0.69 11.98
C ARG A 323 -6.95 -0.36 11.85
N TYR A 324 -6.14 -0.25 10.79
CA TYR A 324 -5.07 -1.18 10.47
C TYR A 324 -3.92 -0.43 9.79
N ALA A 325 -2.73 -1.04 9.75
CA ALA A 325 -1.57 -0.52 9.01
C ALA A 325 -1.64 -0.96 7.52
N PRO A 326 -1.93 -0.07 6.56
CA PRO A 326 -2.18 -0.50 5.18
C PRO A 326 -0.94 -1.06 4.47
N LEU A 327 0.26 -0.56 4.80
CA LEU A 327 1.48 -1.05 4.19
C LEU A 327 1.87 -2.45 4.66
N GLU A 328 1.56 -2.80 5.91
CA GLU A 328 1.71 -4.18 6.39
C GLU A 328 0.82 -5.13 5.56
N ILE A 329 -0.42 -4.73 5.22
CA ILE A 329 -1.31 -5.52 4.34
C ILE A 329 -0.73 -5.62 2.92
N LEU A 330 -0.21 -4.53 2.36
CA LEU A 330 0.38 -4.50 1.02
C LEU A 330 1.59 -5.42 0.89
N GLN A 331 2.46 -5.44 1.90
CA GLN A 331 3.67 -6.25 1.91
C GLN A 331 3.41 -7.70 2.35
N HIS A 332 2.44 -7.93 3.24
CA HIS A 332 1.93 -9.26 3.58
C HIS A 332 0.86 -9.69 2.58
N ARG A 333 1.26 -9.95 1.32
CA ARG A 333 0.37 -10.64 0.38
C ARG A 333 0.02 -12.02 0.95
N SER A 334 -1.23 -12.22 1.33
CA SER A 334 -1.78 -13.56 1.54
C SER A 334 -1.46 -14.39 0.31
N LYS A 335 -0.69 -15.47 0.46
CA LYS A 335 -0.50 -16.47 -0.61
C LYS A 335 -1.89 -17.01 -0.95
N ARG A 336 -2.52 -16.47 -2.00
CA ARG A 336 -3.77 -17.03 -2.52
C ARG A 336 -3.48 -18.48 -2.89
N LYS A 337 -4.40 -19.38 -2.57
CA LYS A 337 -4.24 -20.80 -2.91
C LYS A 337 -4.05 -20.91 -4.43
N PRO A 338 -3.10 -21.75 -4.89
CA PRO A 338 -2.97 -22.10 -6.30
C PRO A 338 -4.31 -22.49 -6.91
N VAL A 339 -4.62 -21.96 -8.09
CA VAL A 339 -5.83 -22.37 -8.83
C VAL A 339 -5.70 -23.76 -9.45
N ALA A 340 -4.46 -24.25 -9.62
CA ALA A 340 -4.12 -25.57 -10.14
C ALA A 340 -2.69 -25.95 -9.70
N LYS A 341 -2.41 -27.23 -9.52
CA LYS A 341 -1.04 -27.71 -9.31
C LYS A 341 -0.29 -27.86 -10.64
N HIS A 342 -0.98 -28.36 -11.66
CA HIS A 342 -0.40 -28.53 -12.98
C HIS A 342 -1.42 -28.20 -14.06
N ALA A 343 -1.26 -27.04 -14.67
CA ALA A 343 -2.06 -26.62 -15.81
C ALA A 343 -1.34 -26.94 -17.12
N VAL A 344 -2.10 -27.43 -18.10
CA VAL A 344 -1.66 -27.53 -19.50
C VAL A 344 -2.41 -26.49 -20.32
N LEU A 345 -1.69 -25.59 -20.98
CA LEU A 345 -2.23 -24.62 -21.91
C LEU A 345 -1.91 -25.07 -23.34
N VAL A 346 -2.94 -25.36 -24.14
CA VAL A 346 -2.80 -25.59 -25.59
C VAL A 346 -3.05 -24.26 -26.29
N ALA A 347 -2.03 -23.69 -26.91
CA ALA A 347 -2.12 -22.34 -27.47
C ALA A 347 -1.31 -22.12 -28.76
N ASP A 348 -1.77 -21.25 -29.66
CA ASP A 348 -0.98 -20.70 -30.77
C ASP A 348 -0.57 -19.24 -30.48
N SER A 349 0.27 -18.66 -31.33
CA SER A 349 0.67 -17.24 -31.25
C SER A 349 -0.44 -16.27 -31.72
N HIS A 350 -1.70 -16.50 -31.33
CA HIS A 350 -2.86 -15.71 -31.73
C HIS A 350 -2.68 -14.21 -31.44
N HIS A 351 -2.97 -13.35 -32.43
CA HIS A 351 -2.80 -11.89 -32.37
C HIS A 351 -1.39 -11.43 -31.97
N PHE A 352 -0.38 -11.85 -32.74
CA PHE A 352 0.98 -11.35 -32.59
C PHE A 352 1.10 -9.87 -32.97
N ASP A 353 1.55 -9.04 -32.01
CA ASP A 353 1.88 -7.64 -32.23
C ASP A 353 3.39 -7.49 -32.47
N ALA A 354 3.74 -7.20 -33.73
CA ALA A 354 5.13 -7.05 -34.15
C ALA A 354 5.85 -5.86 -33.50
N SER A 355 5.13 -4.85 -32.99
CA SER A 355 5.73 -3.67 -32.36
C SER A 355 6.31 -3.95 -30.96
N ILE A 356 5.73 -4.92 -30.25
CA ILE A 356 6.18 -5.35 -28.92
C ILE A 356 6.75 -6.78 -28.91
N GLY A 357 6.62 -7.51 -30.02
CA GLY A 357 7.13 -8.87 -30.16
C GLY A 357 6.38 -9.91 -29.32
N LEU A 358 5.11 -9.64 -28.98
CA LEU A 358 4.30 -10.46 -28.08
C LEU A 358 2.90 -10.69 -28.68
N SER A 359 2.30 -11.84 -28.39
CA SER A 359 0.94 -12.19 -28.80
C SER A 359 0.00 -12.29 -27.59
N GLY A 360 -1.29 -12.54 -27.85
CA GLY A 360 -2.26 -12.84 -26.80
C GLY A 360 -1.85 -14.03 -25.92
N ARG A 361 -1.14 -15.02 -26.50
CA ARG A 361 -0.61 -16.17 -25.74
C ARG A 361 0.36 -15.74 -24.65
N GLU A 362 1.32 -14.86 -24.94
CA GLU A 362 2.28 -14.39 -23.93
C GLU A 362 1.59 -13.58 -22.83
N GLY A 363 0.50 -12.86 -23.17
CA GLY A 363 -0.35 -12.20 -22.19
C GLY A 363 -1.05 -13.20 -21.28
N LEU A 364 -1.69 -14.23 -21.85
CA LEU A 364 -2.40 -15.28 -21.13
C LEU A 364 -1.46 -16.11 -20.24
N ILE A 365 -0.24 -16.43 -20.70
CA ILE A 365 0.76 -17.14 -19.88
C ILE A 365 1.05 -16.34 -18.60
N LYS A 366 1.33 -15.04 -18.71
CA LYS A 366 1.57 -14.17 -17.55
C LYS A 366 0.34 -14.08 -16.64
N ALA A 367 -0.85 -14.02 -17.23
CA ALA A 367 -2.09 -14.03 -16.47
C ALA A 367 -2.19 -15.32 -15.64
N ILE A 368 -2.03 -16.50 -16.26
CA ILE A 368 -2.10 -17.82 -15.58
C ILE A 368 -1.04 -17.95 -14.48
N GLU A 369 0.21 -17.56 -14.75
CA GLU A 369 1.30 -17.59 -13.76
C GLU A 369 0.97 -16.74 -12.54
N SER A 370 0.38 -15.55 -12.75
CA SER A 370 -0.06 -14.67 -11.66
C SER A 370 -1.19 -15.28 -10.82
N LEU A 371 -1.90 -16.29 -11.33
CA LEU A 371 -2.96 -16.98 -10.59
C LEU A 371 -2.42 -17.97 -9.55
N GLY A 372 -1.11 -18.21 -9.55
CA GLY A 372 -0.43 -19.09 -8.60
C GLY A 372 -0.44 -20.56 -9.02
N VAL A 373 -0.52 -20.87 -10.32
CA VAL A 373 -0.35 -22.24 -10.83
C VAL A 373 1.07 -22.73 -10.50
N GLU A 374 1.21 -23.90 -9.86
CA GLU A 374 2.52 -24.40 -9.41
C GLU A 374 3.41 -24.86 -10.59
N LYS A 375 2.80 -25.47 -11.62
CA LYS A 375 3.46 -25.85 -12.87
C LYS A 375 2.56 -25.53 -14.07
N LEU A 376 3.08 -24.76 -15.03
CA LEU A 376 2.41 -24.51 -16.31
C LEU A 376 3.19 -25.19 -17.45
N THR A 377 2.51 -26.08 -18.18
CA THR A 377 3.04 -26.70 -19.41
C THR A 377 2.33 -26.06 -20.60
N VAL A 378 3.07 -25.46 -21.53
CA VAL A 378 2.50 -24.84 -22.73
C VAL A 378 2.75 -25.74 -23.94
N VAL A 379 1.68 -26.21 -24.58
CA VAL A 379 1.72 -26.94 -25.85
C VAL A 379 1.42 -25.96 -26.96
N LYS A 380 2.45 -25.59 -27.72
CA LYS A 380 2.31 -24.67 -28.85
C LYS A 380 1.84 -25.42 -30.08
N THR A 381 0.63 -25.14 -30.55
CA THR A 381 0.00 -25.93 -31.63
C THR A 381 0.69 -25.75 -32.98
N GLU A 382 1.45 -24.67 -33.17
CA GLU A 382 2.31 -24.47 -34.33
C GLU A 382 3.60 -25.32 -34.29
N GLU A 383 3.97 -25.87 -33.13
CA GLU A 383 5.18 -26.68 -32.96
C GLU A 383 4.85 -28.18 -32.89
N ARG A 384 3.77 -28.55 -32.17
CA ARG A 384 3.35 -29.94 -32.00
C ARG A 384 1.91 -30.08 -31.52
N GLU A 385 1.39 -31.30 -31.63
CA GLU A 385 0.10 -31.69 -31.05
C GLU A 385 0.17 -31.95 -29.54
N VAL A 386 -0.99 -31.87 -28.87
CA VAL A 386 -1.17 -32.28 -27.47
C VAL A 386 -1.50 -33.77 -27.42
N ASN A 387 -0.94 -34.49 -26.46
CA ASN A 387 -1.16 -35.93 -26.31
C ASN A 387 -1.45 -36.33 -24.85
N ALA A 388 -1.73 -37.61 -24.63
CA ALA A 388 -2.07 -38.12 -23.30
C ALA A 388 -0.94 -37.96 -22.25
N ALA A 389 0.33 -37.94 -22.67
CA ALA A 389 1.46 -37.78 -21.75
C ALA A 389 1.54 -36.34 -21.19
N ASP A 390 1.21 -35.34 -22.01
CA ASP A 390 1.11 -33.95 -21.56
C ASP A 390 0.06 -33.79 -20.45
N LEU A 391 -1.09 -34.47 -20.62
CA LEU A 391 -2.25 -34.36 -19.73
C LEU A 391 -2.20 -35.30 -18.51
N ALA A 392 -1.27 -36.26 -18.47
CA ALA A 392 -1.28 -37.35 -17.49
C ALA A 392 -1.23 -36.85 -16.03
N SER A 393 -0.40 -35.84 -15.76
CA SER A 393 -0.22 -35.25 -14.42
C SER A 393 -0.95 -33.92 -14.23
N ALA A 394 -1.70 -33.47 -15.24
CA ALA A 394 -2.40 -32.20 -15.20
C ALA A 394 -3.71 -32.31 -14.42
N ASP A 395 -4.06 -31.24 -13.70
CA ASP A 395 -5.34 -31.06 -13.01
C ASP A 395 -6.18 -29.90 -13.59
N LEU A 396 -5.66 -29.22 -14.62
CA LEU A 396 -6.37 -28.22 -15.40
C LEU A 396 -5.91 -28.24 -16.87
N LEU A 397 -6.86 -28.23 -17.81
CA LEU A 397 -6.60 -28.03 -19.23
C LEU A 397 -7.18 -26.69 -19.67
N LEU A 398 -6.37 -25.88 -20.37
CA LEU A 398 -6.79 -24.63 -21.01
C LEU A 398 -6.59 -24.72 -22.52
N ILE A 399 -7.57 -24.25 -23.29
CA ILE A 399 -7.52 -24.19 -24.76
C ILE A 399 -7.61 -22.73 -25.23
N TYR A 400 -6.58 -22.25 -25.93
CA TYR A 400 -6.46 -20.88 -26.47
C TYR A 400 -5.77 -20.93 -27.84
N HIS A 401 -6.43 -21.45 -28.86
CA HIS A 401 -5.85 -21.46 -30.22
C HIS A 401 -6.92 -21.47 -31.30
N THR A 402 -6.51 -21.31 -32.55
CA THR A 402 -7.40 -21.22 -33.73
C THR A 402 -7.21 -22.35 -34.73
N THR A 403 -6.47 -23.41 -34.36
CA THR A 403 -6.21 -24.55 -35.24
C THR A 403 -7.52 -25.18 -35.68
N TRP A 404 -7.71 -25.25 -37.01
CA TRP A 404 -8.96 -25.68 -37.61
C TRP A 404 -9.23 -27.18 -37.46
N GLU A 405 -8.23 -28.02 -37.74
CA GLU A 405 -8.33 -29.48 -37.69
C GLU A 405 -7.63 -30.03 -36.44
N HIS A 406 -8.18 -31.08 -35.83
CA HIS A 406 -7.46 -31.86 -34.81
C HIS A 406 -6.80 -33.07 -35.46
N THR A 407 -5.73 -33.56 -34.84
CA THR A 407 -5.23 -34.91 -35.11
C THR A 407 -6.01 -35.95 -34.31
N ASP A 408 -5.93 -37.23 -34.68
CA ASP A 408 -6.52 -38.31 -33.88
C ASP A 408 -5.93 -38.34 -32.45
N VAL A 409 -4.62 -38.07 -32.32
CA VAL A 409 -3.91 -38.02 -31.03
C VAL A 409 -4.48 -36.92 -30.13
N THR A 410 -4.64 -35.70 -30.67
CA THR A 410 -5.22 -34.56 -29.96
C THR A 410 -6.66 -34.85 -29.54
N ARG A 411 -7.47 -35.35 -30.50
CA ARG A 411 -8.87 -35.68 -30.27
C ARG A 411 -9.03 -36.69 -29.14
N ASP A 412 -8.26 -37.77 -29.20
CA ASP A 412 -8.38 -38.87 -28.25
C ASP A 412 -7.90 -38.45 -26.84
N ALA A 413 -6.84 -37.64 -26.75
CA ALA A 413 -6.35 -37.10 -25.49
C ALA A 413 -7.37 -36.16 -24.81
N ILE A 414 -7.92 -35.19 -25.55
CA ILE A 414 -8.91 -34.23 -25.02
C ILE A 414 -10.23 -34.94 -24.72
N ARG A 415 -10.68 -35.88 -25.57
CA ARG A 415 -11.89 -36.67 -25.32
C ARG A 415 -11.75 -37.48 -24.03
N ALA A 416 -10.62 -38.15 -23.81
CA ALA A 416 -10.35 -38.87 -22.57
C ALA A 416 -10.35 -37.94 -21.35
N TRP A 417 -9.80 -36.74 -21.47
CA TRP A 417 -9.83 -35.72 -20.41
C TRP A 417 -11.27 -35.34 -20.01
N VAL A 418 -12.11 -35.02 -20.99
CA VAL A 418 -13.51 -34.62 -20.76
C VAL A 418 -14.34 -35.78 -20.22
N GLN A 419 -14.14 -37.00 -20.74
CA GLN A 419 -14.81 -38.21 -20.24
C GLN A 419 -14.45 -38.54 -18.80
N ALA A 420 -13.22 -38.23 -18.37
CA ALA A 420 -12.78 -38.36 -16.99
C ALA A 420 -13.32 -37.26 -16.06
N GLY A 421 -14.16 -36.34 -16.55
CA GLY A 421 -14.74 -35.26 -15.75
C GLY A 421 -13.70 -34.24 -15.24
N LYS A 422 -12.54 -34.17 -15.89
CA LYS A 422 -11.46 -33.27 -15.47
C LYS A 422 -11.76 -31.81 -15.87
N PRO A 423 -11.23 -30.81 -15.13
CA PRO A 423 -11.50 -29.39 -15.40
C PRO A 423 -10.98 -28.92 -16.76
N LEU A 424 -11.83 -28.25 -17.54
CA LEU A 424 -11.49 -27.67 -18.84
C LEU A 424 -11.95 -26.21 -18.91
N ALA A 425 -11.01 -25.30 -19.13
CA ALA A 425 -11.30 -23.90 -19.42
C ALA A 425 -11.01 -23.60 -20.89
N ILE A 426 -12.00 -23.12 -21.63
CA ILE A 426 -11.82 -22.67 -23.02
C ILE A 426 -11.70 -21.15 -22.98
N VAL A 427 -10.64 -20.60 -23.53
CA VAL A 427 -10.28 -19.20 -23.37
C VAL A 427 -10.30 -18.53 -24.74
N HIS A 428 -11.07 -17.45 -24.85
CA HIS A 428 -11.13 -16.57 -26.02
C HIS A 428 -11.24 -17.35 -27.34
N CYS A 429 -10.18 -17.39 -28.14
CA CYS A 429 -10.15 -18.00 -29.48
C CYS A 429 -10.39 -19.51 -29.48
N GLY A 430 -10.23 -20.17 -28.33
CA GLY A 430 -10.51 -21.60 -28.17
C GLY A 430 -11.94 -22.00 -28.55
N ILE A 431 -12.91 -21.07 -28.56
CA ILE A 431 -14.28 -21.38 -29.02
C ILE A 431 -14.39 -21.62 -30.53
N GLY A 432 -13.35 -21.26 -31.30
CA GLY A 432 -13.24 -21.50 -32.75
C GLY A 432 -12.23 -22.57 -33.14
N ALA A 433 -11.52 -23.15 -32.17
CA ALA A 433 -10.66 -24.31 -32.39
C ALA A 433 -11.46 -25.53 -32.86
N TYR A 434 -10.79 -26.43 -33.59
CA TYR A 434 -11.32 -27.72 -33.99
C TYR A 434 -12.67 -27.61 -34.69
N ALA A 435 -12.74 -26.74 -35.70
CA ALA A 435 -13.97 -26.29 -36.32
C ALA A 435 -14.88 -27.44 -36.75
N LYS A 436 -14.38 -28.58 -37.23
CA LYS A 436 -15.21 -29.71 -37.69
C LYS A 436 -15.52 -30.76 -36.62
N TRP A 437 -15.17 -30.50 -35.35
CA TRP A 437 -15.37 -31.46 -34.27
C TRP A 437 -16.66 -31.18 -33.50
N ASP A 438 -17.74 -31.87 -33.88
CA ASP A 438 -19.07 -31.66 -33.29
C ASP A 438 -19.09 -31.84 -31.77
N GLU A 439 -18.39 -32.82 -31.22
CA GLU A 439 -18.34 -33.01 -29.76
C GLU A 439 -17.63 -31.85 -29.05
N TYR A 440 -16.58 -31.28 -29.64
CA TYR A 440 -15.92 -30.11 -29.09
C TYR A 440 -16.84 -28.88 -29.11
N ARG A 441 -17.60 -28.68 -30.21
CA ARG A 441 -18.65 -27.65 -30.28
C ARG A 441 -19.70 -27.83 -29.18
N GLN A 442 -20.08 -29.08 -28.88
CA GLN A 442 -20.97 -29.38 -27.76
C GLN A 442 -20.35 -28.95 -26.42
N TRP A 443 -19.05 -29.19 -26.19
CA TRP A 443 -18.37 -28.78 -24.96
C TRP A 443 -18.25 -27.27 -24.81
N CYS A 444 -17.95 -26.54 -25.88
CA CYS A 444 -17.95 -25.07 -25.91
C CYS A 444 -19.32 -24.50 -25.49
N GLY A 445 -20.41 -25.15 -25.90
CA GLY A 445 -21.78 -24.70 -25.64
C GLY A 445 -22.21 -23.53 -26.53
N LEU A 446 -21.42 -22.45 -26.59
CA LEU A 446 -21.47 -21.45 -27.66
C LEU A 446 -20.14 -21.49 -28.40
N TYR A 447 -20.17 -21.55 -29.73
CA TYR A 447 -18.97 -21.75 -30.55
C TYR A 447 -18.91 -20.81 -31.76
N TRP A 448 -17.71 -20.60 -32.28
CA TRP A 448 -17.49 -19.75 -33.44
C TRP A 448 -17.95 -20.45 -34.72
N VAL A 449 -18.80 -19.78 -35.51
CA VAL A 449 -19.25 -20.24 -36.82
C VAL A 449 -18.35 -19.66 -37.89
N TRP A 450 -17.63 -20.53 -38.60
CA TRP A 450 -16.78 -20.12 -39.70
C TRP A 450 -17.57 -19.88 -40.99
N GLY A 451 -17.07 -18.98 -41.85
CA GLY A 451 -17.71 -18.68 -43.14
C GLY A 451 -17.70 -19.87 -44.09
N GLY A 452 -18.84 -20.15 -44.73
CA GLY A 452 -18.99 -21.24 -45.69
C GLY A 452 -19.49 -22.58 -45.12
N GLU A 453 -19.93 -22.62 -43.85
CA GLU A 453 -20.60 -23.79 -43.29
C GLU A 453 -22.00 -24.01 -43.91
N GLU A 454 -22.28 -25.24 -44.37
CA GLU A 454 -23.56 -25.61 -44.96
C GLU A 454 -24.71 -25.39 -43.95
N GLY A 455 -25.70 -24.57 -44.35
CA GLY A 455 -26.91 -24.32 -43.55
C GLY A 455 -26.86 -23.10 -42.63
N ASN A 456 -25.76 -22.35 -42.55
CA ASN A 456 -25.69 -21.12 -41.77
C ASN A 456 -25.37 -19.88 -42.66
N PRO A 457 -26.35 -19.00 -42.94
CA PRO A 457 -26.17 -17.92 -43.91
C PRO A 457 -25.29 -16.75 -43.41
N VAL A 458 -24.97 -16.67 -42.11
CA VAL A 458 -24.20 -15.55 -41.54
C VAL A 458 -23.11 -16.06 -40.58
N PRO A 459 -21.81 -15.85 -40.86
CA PRO A 459 -20.72 -16.25 -39.97
C PRO A 459 -20.67 -15.43 -38.68
N SER A 460 -20.00 -15.97 -37.67
CA SER A 460 -19.68 -15.22 -36.44
C SER A 460 -18.86 -13.97 -36.76
N GLY A 461 -18.94 -12.97 -35.87
CA GLY A 461 -18.17 -11.73 -35.97
C GLY A 461 -17.41 -11.46 -34.69
N HIS A 462 -16.37 -10.64 -34.80
CA HIS A 462 -15.57 -10.19 -33.66
C HIS A 462 -15.25 -8.69 -33.81
N PRO A 463 -16.25 -7.79 -33.69
CA PRO A 463 -16.01 -6.35 -33.70
C PRO A 463 -14.99 -5.93 -32.64
N HIS A 464 -14.12 -4.98 -33.02
CA HIS A 464 -13.10 -4.37 -32.17
C HIS A 464 -13.57 -2.99 -31.70
N GLU A 465 -14.39 -2.94 -30.67
CA GLU A 465 -14.97 -1.68 -30.19
C GLU A 465 -14.99 -1.64 -28.65
N PRO A 466 -15.23 -0.45 -28.05
CA PRO A 466 -15.37 -0.34 -26.62
C PRO A 466 -16.56 -1.18 -26.14
N CYS A 467 -16.36 -1.94 -25.07
CA CYS A 467 -17.43 -2.73 -24.48
C CYS A 467 -17.39 -2.67 -22.95
N VAL A 468 -18.54 -2.94 -22.34
CA VAL A 468 -18.68 -3.03 -20.89
C VAL A 468 -19.04 -4.46 -20.54
N ILE A 469 -18.14 -5.18 -19.86
CA ILE A 469 -18.42 -6.50 -19.33
C ILE A 469 -19.21 -6.35 -18.04
N GLN A 470 -20.35 -7.03 -17.96
CA GLN A 470 -21.20 -7.09 -16.77
C GLN A 470 -21.30 -8.52 -16.29
N VAL A 471 -21.03 -8.73 -15.00
CA VAL A 471 -21.18 -10.03 -14.35
C VAL A 471 -22.67 -10.25 -14.06
N LYS A 472 -23.23 -11.30 -14.64
CA LYS A 472 -24.65 -11.66 -14.47
C LYS A 472 -24.85 -12.72 -13.39
N ASP A 473 -23.83 -13.51 -13.09
CA ASP A 473 -23.90 -14.57 -12.08
C ASP A 473 -22.77 -14.47 -11.03
N PRO A 474 -23.08 -14.51 -9.72
CA PRO A 474 -22.08 -14.41 -8.66
C PRO A 474 -21.12 -15.61 -8.59
N ALA A 475 -21.39 -16.71 -9.30
CA ALA A 475 -20.47 -17.84 -9.41
C ALA A 475 -19.16 -17.48 -10.11
N LEU A 476 -19.14 -16.41 -10.92
CA LEU A 476 -17.91 -15.80 -11.46
C LEU A 476 -17.15 -14.98 -10.40
N GLY A 477 -17.51 -15.12 -9.12
CA GLY A 477 -16.64 -14.91 -7.96
C GLY A 477 -16.00 -13.53 -7.90
N THR A 478 -16.79 -12.46 -7.97
CA THR A 478 -16.20 -11.13 -8.16
C THR A 478 -16.14 -10.25 -6.91
N PRO A 479 -15.04 -9.48 -6.76
CA PRO A 479 -15.05 -8.17 -6.11
C PRO A 479 -15.46 -7.02 -7.07
N TRP A 480 -15.74 -7.29 -8.36
CA TRP A 480 -16.15 -6.32 -9.38
C TRP A 480 -17.46 -6.70 -10.11
N HIS A 481 -18.36 -5.75 -10.35
CA HIS A 481 -19.64 -5.97 -11.04
C HIS A 481 -19.61 -5.57 -12.52
N GLU A 482 -18.63 -4.74 -12.90
CA GLU A 482 -18.49 -4.16 -14.23
C GLU A 482 -17.01 -3.96 -14.60
N ALA A 483 -16.66 -4.17 -15.87
CA ALA A 483 -15.34 -3.84 -16.42
C ALA A 483 -15.47 -3.16 -17.79
N TRP A 484 -14.99 -1.93 -17.91
CA TRP A 484 -14.91 -1.23 -19.19
C TRP A 484 -13.64 -1.62 -19.93
N LEU A 485 -13.78 -2.14 -21.14
CA LEU A 485 -12.68 -2.43 -22.04
C LEU A 485 -12.71 -1.39 -23.17
N PRO A 486 -11.69 -0.52 -23.30
CA PRO A 486 -11.67 0.55 -24.31
C PRO A 486 -11.66 0.02 -25.74
N ARG A 487 -11.21 -1.23 -25.92
CA ARG A 487 -11.25 -1.97 -27.17
C ARG A 487 -10.99 -3.45 -26.86
N ASP A 488 -11.98 -4.30 -27.07
CA ASP A 488 -11.79 -5.75 -27.05
C ASP A 488 -12.59 -6.41 -28.19
N GLU A 489 -12.35 -7.70 -28.40
CA GLU A 489 -13.11 -8.54 -29.30
C GLU A 489 -14.31 -9.13 -28.57
N VAL A 490 -15.51 -8.67 -28.92
CA VAL A 490 -16.74 -9.31 -28.46
C VAL A 490 -17.25 -10.21 -29.56
N TYR A 491 -17.39 -11.49 -29.25
CA TYR A 491 -17.91 -12.45 -30.21
C TYR A 491 -19.42 -12.33 -30.37
N ILE A 492 -19.83 -12.15 -31.63
CA ILE A 492 -21.23 -11.98 -32.01
C ILE A 492 -21.64 -13.09 -32.97
N ARG A 493 -22.94 -13.40 -33.01
CA ARG A 493 -23.52 -14.43 -33.89
C ARG A 493 -22.86 -15.81 -33.70
N LEU A 494 -22.72 -16.23 -32.44
CA LEU A 494 -22.19 -17.55 -32.08
C LEU A 494 -23.20 -18.67 -32.42
N GLY A 495 -22.67 -19.84 -32.78
CA GLY A 495 -23.44 -21.07 -32.91
C GLY A 495 -23.73 -21.70 -31.55
N THR A 496 -24.72 -22.59 -31.51
CA THR A 496 -25.20 -23.23 -30.27
C THR A 496 -24.91 -24.73 -30.27
N GLY A 497 -24.10 -25.19 -29.32
CA GLY A 497 -23.89 -26.58 -28.94
C GLY A 497 -24.80 -26.97 -27.78
N GLU A 498 -24.21 -27.40 -26.66
CA GLU A 498 -25.00 -27.73 -25.46
C GLU A 498 -25.51 -26.49 -24.73
N PRO A 499 -26.59 -26.64 -23.93
CA PRO A 499 -27.09 -25.54 -23.11
C PRO A 499 -26.01 -25.00 -22.17
N VAL A 500 -25.97 -23.68 -22.02
CA VAL A 500 -25.01 -22.97 -21.17
C VAL A 500 -25.70 -22.12 -20.14
N LYS A 501 -25.02 -21.90 -19.00
CA LYS A 501 -25.37 -20.89 -18.02
C LYS A 501 -24.48 -19.67 -18.26
N ILE A 502 -25.09 -18.54 -18.66
CA ILE A 502 -24.35 -17.28 -18.87
C ILE A 502 -23.88 -16.72 -17.53
N LEU A 503 -22.60 -16.40 -17.44
CA LEU A 503 -21.93 -15.85 -16.25
C LEU A 503 -21.65 -14.36 -16.40
N ALA A 504 -21.29 -13.91 -17.60
CA ALA A 504 -21.09 -12.51 -17.94
C ALA A 504 -21.46 -12.21 -19.40
N THR A 505 -21.88 -10.98 -19.66
CA THR A 505 -22.12 -10.43 -20.99
C THR A 505 -21.27 -9.18 -21.21
N ALA A 506 -20.96 -8.86 -22.47
CA ALA A 506 -20.42 -7.57 -22.87
C ALA A 506 -21.52 -6.77 -23.56
N THR A 507 -21.69 -5.52 -23.15
CA THR A 507 -22.56 -4.54 -23.82
C THR A 507 -21.73 -3.70 -24.78
N MET A 508 -22.12 -3.68 -26.04
CA MET A 508 -21.47 -2.93 -27.11
C MET A 508 -22.02 -1.50 -27.23
N ALA A 509 -21.45 -0.67 -28.10
CA ALA A 509 -21.86 0.73 -28.26
C ALA A 509 -23.32 0.90 -28.72
N ASP A 510 -23.87 -0.09 -29.42
CA ASP A 510 -25.28 -0.15 -29.85
C ASP A 510 -26.24 -0.60 -28.74
N GLY A 511 -25.72 -0.92 -27.55
CA GLY A 511 -26.47 -1.39 -26.39
C GLY A 511 -26.82 -2.88 -26.42
N VAL A 512 -26.34 -3.63 -27.43
CA VAL A 512 -26.60 -5.07 -27.54
C VAL A 512 -25.66 -5.83 -26.59
N GLU A 513 -26.24 -6.76 -25.83
CA GLU A 513 -25.49 -7.66 -24.96
C GLU A 513 -25.10 -8.96 -25.67
N HIS A 514 -23.85 -9.37 -25.50
CA HIS A 514 -23.31 -10.62 -26.03
C HIS A 514 -22.67 -11.46 -24.92
N PRO A 515 -22.87 -12.79 -24.90
CA PRO A 515 -22.18 -13.68 -23.95
C PRO A 515 -20.66 -13.58 -24.05
N VAL A 516 -20.00 -13.43 -22.92
CA VAL A 516 -18.53 -13.44 -22.85
C VAL A 516 -17.97 -14.39 -21.79
N ALA A 517 -18.76 -14.84 -20.83
CA ALA A 517 -18.39 -15.96 -19.99
C ALA A 517 -19.59 -16.85 -19.73
N TRP A 518 -19.39 -18.17 -19.77
CA TRP A 518 -20.48 -19.12 -19.53
C TRP A 518 -19.96 -20.48 -19.07
N GLN A 519 -20.81 -21.25 -18.40
CA GLN A 519 -20.54 -22.62 -17.97
C GLN A 519 -21.40 -23.59 -18.76
N ASN A 520 -20.85 -24.73 -19.17
CA ASN A 520 -21.64 -25.78 -19.82
C ASN A 520 -22.61 -26.42 -18.80
N ALA A 521 -23.91 -26.43 -19.10
CA ALA A 521 -24.94 -26.86 -18.16
C ALA A 521 -24.98 -28.38 -17.96
N LYS A 522 -24.52 -29.16 -18.94
CA LYS A 522 -24.43 -30.62 -18.85
C LYS A 522 -23.10 -31.10 -18.26
N ARG A 523 -22.04 -30.29 -18.41
CA ARG A 523 -20.68 -30.58 -17.96
C ARG A 523 -20.13 -29.40 -17.16
N PRO A 524 -20.49 -29.27 -15.88
CA PRO A 524 -20.13 -28.09 -15.08
C PRO A 524 -18.61 -27.97 -14.80
N ASN A 525 -17.83 -29.00 -15.09
CA ASN A 525 -16.36 -28.97 -15.13
C ASN A 525 -15.80 -28.31 -16.42
N ILE A 526 -16.66 -27.76 -17.29
CA ILE A 526 -16.28 -27.03 -18.50
C ILE A 526 -16.87 -25.62 -18.46
N ALA A 527 -16.03 -24.60 -18.66
CA ALA A 527 -16.45 -23.21 -18.75
C ALA A 527 -15.63 -22.45 -19.79
N VAL A 528 -16.22 -21.37 -20.29
CA VAL A 528 -15.62 -20.48 -21.27
C VAL A 528 -15.44 -19.09 -20.69
N PHE A 529 -14.25 -18.52 -20.90
CA PHE A 529 -13.96 -17.12 -20.67
C PHE A 529 -13.46 -16.50 -21.98
N ALA A 530 -14.34 -15.78 -22.67
CA ALA A 530 -14.11 -15.26 -24.01
C ALA A 530 -13.40 -13.89 -24.11
N PRO A 531 -13.35 -12.99 -23.10
CA PRO A 531 -12.60 -11.75 -23.22
C PRO A 531 -11.09 -11.96 -23.34
N GLY A 532 -10.39 -11.00 -23.94
CA GLY A 532 -8.93 -10.93 -23.88
C GLY A 532 -8.17 -11.68 -24.96
N HIS A 533 -8.03 -11.04 -26.12
CA HIS A 533 -7.29 -11.57 -27.27
C HIS A 533 -5.88 -11.01 -27.44
N ARG A 534 -5.64 -9.81 -26.89
CA ARG A 534 -4.38 -9.08 -27.02
C ARG A 534 -3.54 -9.21 -25.76
N TYR A 535 -2.24 -9.03 -25.93
CA TYR A 535 -1.28 -9.00 -24.82
C TYR A 535 -1.64 -8.01 -23.71
N ASP A 536 -2.08 -6.79 -24.07
CA ASP A 536 -2.37 -5.70 -23.14
C ASP A 536 -3.66 -5.91 -22.35
N ILE A 537 -4.69 -6.51 -22.96
CA ILE A 537 -5.95 -6.82 -22.26
C ILE A 537 -5.70 -7.83 -21.14
N TRP A 538 -4.82 -8.80 -21.36
CA TRP A 538 -4.38 -9.72 -20.30
C TRP A 538 -3.62 -9.06 -19.17
N GLN A 539 -3.23 -7.77 -19.24
CA GLN A 539 -2.61 -7.07 -18.10
C GLN A 539 -3.65 -6.42 -17.16
N LEU A 540 -4.93 -6.43 -17.53
CA LEU A 540 -5.99 -5.82 -16.75
C LEU A 540 -6.37 -6.70 -15.55
N PRO A 541 -6.43 -6.17 -14.31
CA PRO A 541 -6.81 -6.95 -13.13
C PRO A 541 -8.15 -7.67 -13.26
N GLN A 542 -9.12 -7.07 -13.94
CA GLN A 542 -10.44 -7.64 -14.18
C GLN A 542 -10.37 -8.92 -15.03
N MET A 543 -9.45 -8.98 -15.99
CA MET A 543 -9.25 -10.17 -16.84
C MET A 543 -8.60 -11.31 -16.06
N HIS A 544 -7.63 -10.99 -15.19
CA HIS A 544 -7.03 -11.98 -14.28
C HIS A 544 -8.09 -12.57 -13.33
N GLU A 545 -8.93 -11.74 -12.72
CA GLU A 545 -9.97 -12.22 -11.80
C GLU A 545 -11.07 -13.01 -12.52
N GLY A 546 -11.49 -12.59 -13.72
CA GLY A 546 -12.43 -13.33 -14.55
C GLY A 546 -11.91 -14.71 -14.96
N LEU A 547 -10.65 -14.79 -15.37
CA LEU A 547 -9.98 -16.06 -15.69
C LEU A 547 -9.85 -16.95 -14.44
N ARG A 548 -9.41 -16.38 -13.30
CA ARG A 548 -9.35 -17.10 -12.01
C ARG A 548 -10.69 -17.70 -11.65
N ALA A 549 -11.74 -16.90 -11.65
CA ALA A 549 -13.07 -17.36 -11.25
C ALA A 549 -13.58 -18.47 -12.18
N THR A 550 -13.30 -18.37 -13.49
CA THR A 550 -13.61 -19.42 -14.46
C THR A 550 -12.88 -20.72 -14.13
N ILE A 551 -11.57 -20.65 -13.83
CA ILE A 551 -10.77 -21.82 -13.44
C ILE A 551 -11.27 -22.43 -12.12
N GLU A 552 -11.52 -21.60 -11.12
CA GLU A 552 -12.04 -22.04 -9.82
C GLU A 552 -13.43 -22.69 -9.94
N LEU A 553 -14.27 -22.19 -10.85
CA LEU A 553 -15.58 -22.76 -11.16
C LEU A 553 -15.45 -24.18 -11.71
N VAL A 554 -14.59 -24.41 -12.71
CA VAL A 554 -14.42 -25.76 -13.28
C VAL A 554 -13.72 -26.72 -12.31
N GLN A 555 -12.80 -26.20 -11.48
CA GLN A 555 -12.12 -26.97 -10.42
C GLN A 555 -13.08 -27.48 -9.34
N LYS A 556 -14.14 -26.72 -8.99
CA LYS A 556 -15.16 -27.14 -8.01
C LYS A 556 -15.94 -28.39 -8.43
N HIS A 557 -15.99 -28.65 -9.73
CA HIS A 557 -16.74 -29.76 -10.32
C HIS A 557 -15.85 -30.91 -10.80
N ARG A 558 -14.58 -30.95 -10.40
CA ARG A 558 -13.70 -32.10 -10.68
C ARG A 558 -14.27 -33.35 -10.00
N THR A 559 -14.46 -34.41 -10.76
CA THR A 559 -14.91 -35.73 -10.25
C THR A 559 -13.77 -36.58 -9.77
#